data_AF-A0A378FPP5-F1
#
_entry.id   AF-A0A378FPP5-F1
#
_cell.length_a   1.000
_cell.length_b   1.000
_cell.length_c   1.000
_cell.angle_alpha   90.00
_cell.angle_beta   90.00
_cell.angle_gamma   90.00
#
_symmetry.space_group_name_H-M   'P 1'
#
loop_
_entity.id
_entity.type
_entity.pdbx_description
1 polymer ?
#
loop_
_entity_poly.entity_id
_entity_poly.type
_entity_poly.pdbx_seq_one_letter_code
_entity_poly.pdbx_strand_id
1 'polypeptide(L)'
;MPFMAAPCLPFPSAVQPKYSDGFGPKPADIVHVPFNDLQAVKAVMDDHTCAVVVEPIQGEGGVTAATPAFLQGLRELCDQHQALLVFDEVQCGMGRTGSLFAYMHYGVTPDILTSAKALGGGFPVSAMLTTHEIASAFPCGLPWLNLRRQPAGLRGRQRRLRSDQYPGGAGWREREARTVRQTPAAAGCRV
;
A
#
# COMPACT_ATOMS: atom_id res chain seq x y z
N MET A 1 18.29 -8.48 22.77
CA MET A 1 16.96 -7.86 22.72
C MET A 1 16.16 -8.60 21.65
N PRO A 2 15.18 -9.45 21.98
CA PRO A 2 14.40 -10.12 20.94
C PRO A 2 13.46 -9.08 20.31
N PHE A 3 13.63 -8.83 19.02
CA PHE A 3 12.66 -8.12 18.19
C PHE A 3 11.36 -8.93 18.18
N MET A 4 10.33 -8.50 18.89
CA MET A 4 8.96 -8.97 18.73
C MET A 4 8.24 -7.97 17.83
N ALA A 5 7.92 -8.39 16.60
CA ALA A 5 7.12 -7.64 15.66
C ALA A 5 5.67 -8.12 15.77
N ALA A 6 4.75 -7.23 16.12
CA ALA A 6 3.30 -7.44 16.05
C ALA A 6 2.76 -6.78 14.76
N PRO A 7 2.62 -7.49 13.63
CA PRO A 7 2.21 -6.88 12.37
C PRO A 7 0.68 -6.79 12.29
N CYS A 8 0.09 -5.60 12.52
CA CYS A 8 -1.29 -5.36 12.10
C CYS A 8 -1.35 -5.32 10.57
N LEU A 9 -1.92 -6.34 9.92
CA LEU A 9 -2.25 -6.34 8.49
C LEU A 9 -3.77 -6.23 8.28
N PRO A 10 -4.28 -5.25 7.53
CA PRO A 10 -5.56 -5.32 6.83
C PRO A 10 -5.25 -5.76 5.41
N PHE A 11 -4.78 -7.00 5.30
CA PHE A 11 -4.80 -7.66 4.02
C PHE A 11 -6.18 -8.33 3.90
N PRO A 12 -7.02 -7.99 2.91
CA PRO A 12 -8.40 -8.50 2.84
C PRO A 12 -8.45 -10.03 2.69
N SER A 13 -7.40 -10.67 2.16
CA SER A 13 -7.33 -12.13 2.13
C SER A 13 -6.83 -12.78 3.43
N ALA A 14 -6.21 -12.05 4.36
CA ALA A 14 -5.88 -12.59 5.68
C ALA A 14 -7.07 -12.47 6.65
N VAL A 15 -7.84 -11.38 6.53
CA VAL A 15 -9.01 -11.06 7.36
C VAL A 15 -10.18 -12.03 7.12
N GLN A 16 -10.37 -12.51 5.88
CA GLN A 16 -11.42 -13.49 5.63
C GLN A 16 -10.96 -14.88 6.10
N PRO A 17 -11.61 -15.49 7.11
CA PRO A 17 -11.19 -16.79 7.65
C PRO A 17 -11.09 -17.86 6.56
N LYS A 18 -11.96 -17.77 5.55
CA LYS A 18 -11.96 -18.62 4.35
C LYS A 18 -10.60 -18.76 3.65
N TYR A 19 -9.76 -17.72 3.66
CA TYR A 19 -8.47 -17.73 2.98
C TYR A 19 -7.29 -17.98 3.92
N SER A 20 -7.52 -18.07 5.23
CA SER A 20 -6.48 -18.33 6.23
C SER A 20 -6.68 -19.62 7.04
N ASP A 21 -7.89 -20.20 7.05
CA ASP A 21 -8.20 -21.45 7.74
C ASP A 21 -7.68 -22.68 6.99
N GLY A 22 -7.22 -23.70 7.73
CA GLY A 22 -6.79 -24.98 7.15
C GLY A 22 -5.32 -25.06 6.73
N PHE A 23 -4.53 -24.00 6.93
CA PHE A 23 -3.11 -23.93 6.54
C PHE A 23 -2.12 -24.08 7.71
N GLY A 24 -2.58 -24.55 8.88
CA GLY A 24 -1.75 -24.71 10.08
C GLY A 24 -1.83 -23.52 11.05
N PRO A 25 -0.90 -23.41 12.01
CA PRO A 25 -0.91 -22.31 12.98
C PRO A 25 -0.63 -20.98 12.25
N LYS A 26 -1.57 -20.05 12.39
CA LYS A 26 -1.43 -18.70 11.83
C LYS A 26 -0.32 -17.95 12.58
N PRO A 27 0.40 -17.02 11.91
CA PRO A 27 1.27 -16.09 12.62
C PRO A 27 0.52 -15.43 13.77
N ALA A 28 1.12 -15.43 14.96
CA ALA A 28 0.55 -14.80 16.15
C ALA A 28 0.64 -13.27 16.07
N ASP A 29 -0.02 -12.60 17.02
CA ASP A 29 0.07 -11.15 17.25
C ASP A 29 -0.44 -10.26 16.09
N ILE A 30 -1.49 -10.75 15.41
CA ILE A 30 -2.26 -9.98 14.43
C ILE A 30 -3.63 -9.68 15.02
N VAL A 31 -3.93 -8.38 15.18
CA VAL A 31 -5.24 -7.91 15.61
C VAL A 31 -5.96 -7.27 14.44
N HIS A 32 -7.22 -7.67 14.23
CA HIS A 32 -8.08 -7.09 13.21
C HIS A 32 -9.14 -6.21 13.85
N VAL A 33 -9.33 -5.03 13.27
CA VAL A 33 -10.35 -4.06 13.68
C VAL A 33 -11.18 -3.64 12.46
N PRO A 34 -12.42 -3.16 12.66
CA PRO A 34 -13.24 -2.67 11.57
C PRO A 34 -12.56 -1.51 10.83
N PHE A 35 -12.63 -1.53 9.51
CA PHE A 35 -12.13 -0.43 8.68
C PHE A 35 -12.93 0.85 8.94
N ASN A 36 -12.26 2.01 8.89
CA ASN A 36 -12.82 3.32 9.26
C ASN A 36 -13.26 3.48 10.73
N ASP A 37 -12.97 2.52 11.61
CA ASP A 37 -13.20 2.65 13.05
C ASP A 37 -11.90 3.01 13.79
N LEU A 38 -11.65 4.31 13.95
CA LEU A 38 -10.46 4.80 14.65
C LEU A 38 -10.49 4.47 16.14
N GLN A 39 -11.66 4.36 16.76
CA GLN A 39 -11.77 4.06 18.19
C GLN A 39 -11.39 2.61 18.47
N ALA A 40 -11.79 1.69 17.58
CA ALA A 40 -11.37 0.30 17.66
C ALA A 40 -9.84 0.17 17.55
N VAL A 41 -9.21 0.92 16.64
CA VAL A 41 -7.73 0.96 16.53
C VAL A 41 -7.10 1.46 17.83
N LYS A 42 -7.59 2.58 18.36
CA LYS A 42 -7.08 3.17 19.60
C LYS A 42 -7.23 2.24 20.81
N ALA A 43 -8.26 1.40 20.84
CA ALA A 43 -8.50 0.46 21.92
C ALA A 43 -7.51 -0.73 21.94
N VAL A 44 -6.87 -1.03 20.81
CA VAL A 44 -5.97 -2.19 20.67
C VAL A 44 -4.50 -1.82 20.50
N MET A 45 -4.20 -0.57 20.09
CA MET A 45 -2.83 -0.09 19.99
C MET A 45 -2.23 0.19 21.35
N ASP A 46 -0.97 -0.23 21.51
CA ASP A 46 -0.15 -0.04 22.71
C ASP A 46 1.33 0.08 22.34
N ASP A 47 2.20 0.19 23.35
CA ASP A 47 3.65 0.33 23.17
C ASP A 47 4.34 -0.95 22.65
N HIS A 48 3.61 -2.06 22.52
CA HIS A 48 4.09 -3.31 21.90
C HIS A 48 3.68 -3.42 20.43
N THR A 49 2.90 -2.47 19.92
CA THR A 49 2.43 -2.45 18.54
C THR A 49 3.55 -2.02 17.59
N CYS A 50 3.95 -2.88 16.64
CA CYS A 50 5.08 -2.55 15.75
C CYS A 50 4.65 -1.80 14.48
N ALA A 51 3.44 -2.03 13.99
CA ALA A 51 2.95 -1.42 12.76
C ALA A 51 1.44 -1.42 12.70
N VAL A 52 0.88 -0.44 11.99
CA VAL A 52 -0.48 -0.46 11.45
C VAL A 52 -0.37 -0.50 9.95
N VAL A 53 -0.79 -1.59 9.33
CA VAL A 53 -0.96 -1.63 7.88
C VAL A 53 -2.38 -1.16 7.56
N VAL A 54 -2.61 -0.56 6.40
CA VAL A 54 -3.92 -0.10 5.91
C VAL A 54 -3.93 0.03 4.38
N GLU A 55 -5.00 -0.43 3.72
CA GLU A 55 -5.29 -0.03 2.34
C GLU A 55 -6.00 1.34 2.37
N PRO A 56 -5.48 2.40 1.74
CA PRO A 56 -6.18 3.69 1.67
C PRO A 56 -7.57 3.60 1.01
N ILE A 57 -7.75 2.61 0.13
CA ILE A 57 -9.03 2.20 -0.44
C ILE A 57 -9.03 0.67 -0.49
N GLN A 58 -9.92 0.03 0.28
CA GLN A 58 -10.06 -1.42 0.27
C GLN A 58 -10.68 -1.87 -1.04
N GLY A 59 -9.89 -2.51 -1.89
CA GLY A 59 -10.31 -2.98 -3.20
C GLY A 59 -11.29 -4.14 -3.12
N GLU A 60 -10.77 -5.28 -2.67
CA GLU A 60 -11.54 -6.52 -2.52
C GLU A 60 -12.55 -6.46 -1.36
N GLY A 61 -12.40 -5.50 -0.45
CA GLY A 61 -13.33 -5.20 0.65
C GLY A 61 -14.59 -4.43 0.23
N GLY A 62 -14.91 -4.38 -1.06
CA GLY A 62 -16.10 -3.70 -1.58
C GLY A 62 -15.87 -2.27 -2.08
N VAL A 63 -14.63 -1.94 -2.48
CA VAL A 63 -14.26 -0.60 -2.99
C VAL A 63 -14.57 0.50 -1.97
N THR A 64 -14.15 0.28 -0.72
CA THR A 64 -14.43 1.18 0.41
C THR A 64 -13.24 2.12 0.64
N ALA A 65 -13.45 3.42 0.48
CA ALA A 65 -12.42 4.43 0.73
C ALA A 65 -12.27 4.74 2.22
N ALA A 66 -11.03 4.95 2.67
CA ALA A 66 -10.78 5.46 4.00
C ALA A 66 -11.30 6.90 4.13
N THR A 67 -11.83 7.26 5.29
CA THR A 67 -12.12 8.66 5.59
C THR A 67 -10.80 9.42 5.85
N PRO A 68 -10.70 10.70 5.48
CA PRO A 68 -9.49 11.50 5.76
C PRO A 68 -9.15 11.52 7.25
N ALA A 69 -10.17 11.66 8.11
CA ALA A 69 -10.01 11.64 9.57
C ALA A 69 -9.46 10.31 10.10
N PHE A 70 -9.87 9.19 9.50
CA PHE A 70 -9.35 7.88 9.86
C PHE A 70 -7.85 7.77 9.54
N LEU A 71 -7.41 8.08 8.31
CA LEU A 71 -5.99 7.98 7.96
C LEU A 71 -5.11 8.98 8.72
N GLN A 72 -5.60 10.20 8.97
CA GLN A 72 -4.89 11.17 9.81
C GLN A 72 -4.76 10.66 11.24
N GLY A 73 -5.84 10.12 11.82
CA GLY A 73 -5.80 9.52 13.15
C GLY A 73 -4.86 8.33 13.24
N LEU A 74 -4.78 7.48 12.21
CA LEU A 74 -3.81 6.39 12.16
C LEU A 74 -2.37 6.88 12.19
N ARG A 75 -2.06 7.96 11.46
CA ARG A 75 -0.72 8.57 11.49
C ARG A 75 -0.36 9.08 12.88
N GLU A 76 -1.27 9.81 13.50
CA GLU A 76 -1.07 10.33 14.86
C GLU A 76 -0.89 9.21 15.89
N LEU A 77 -1.68 8.13 15.81
CA LEU A 77 -1.53 6.98 16.71
C LEU A 77 -0.21 6.24 16.48
N CYS A 78 0.21 6.08 15.22
CA CYS A 78 1.51 5.48 14.90
C CYS A 78 2.66 6.31 15.47
N ASP A 79 2.59 7.64 15.37
CA ASP A 79 3.58 8.54 15.95
C ASP A 79 3.61 8.45 17.49
N GLN A 80 2.44 8.36 18.13
CA GLN A 80 2.32 8.25 19.59
C GLN A 80 2.92 6.96 20.15
N HIS A 81 2.67 5.82 19.49
CA HIS A 81 3.11 4.50 19.95
C HIS A 81 4.43 4.04 19.32
N GLN A 82 5.10 4.92 18.56
CA GLN A 82 6.32 4.57 17.80
C GLN A 82 6.13 3.35 16.87
N ALA A 83 4.92 3.17 16.36
CA ALA A 83 4.56 2.14 15.41
C ALA A 83 4.72 2.66 13.97
N LEU A 84 4.96 1.75 13.02
CA LEU A 84 5.08 2.11 11.60
C LEU A 84 3.72 2.11 10.91
N LEU A 85 3.39 3.18 10.20
CA LEU A 85 2.24 3.24 9.30
C LEU A 85 2.60 2.66 7.93
N VAL A 86 1.96 1.55 7.55
CA VAL A 86 2.20 0.87 6.28
C VAL A 86 0.99 1.02 5.37
N PHE A 87 1.15 1.65 4.21
CA PHE A 87 0.09 1.69 3.20
C PHE A 87 0.26 0.57 2.19
N ASP A 88 -0.78 -0.25 2.05
CA ASP A 88 -0.91 -1.16 0.92
C ASP A 88 -1.54 -0.41 -0.26
N GLU A 89 -0.69 -0.01 -1.20
CA GLU A 89 -1.08 0.68 -2.42
C GLU A 89 -0.94 -0.21 -3.66
N VAL A 90 -0.98 -1.53 -3.48
CA VAL A 90 -0.89 -2.48 -4.59
C VAL A 90 -2.04 -2.28 -5.57
N GLN A 91 -3.27 -2.02 -5.09
CA GLN A 91 -4.43 -1.81 -5.96
C GLN A 91 -4.74 -0.33 -6.22
N CYS A 92 -4.69 0.52 -5.19
CA CYS A 92 -5.05 1.93 -5.28
C CYS A 92 -3.91 2.86 -5.72
N GLY A 93 -2.67 2.36 -5.80
CA GLY A 93 -1.50 3.13 -6.22
C GLY A 93 -1.33 3.21 -7.73
N MET A 94 -0.15 3.68 -8.14
CA MET A 94 0.29 3.81 -9.55
C MET A 94 -0.76 4.48 -10.45
N GLY A 95 -1.32 5.61 -10.01
CA GLY A 95 -2.22 6.44 -10.82
C GLY A 95 -3.71 6.09 -10.72
N ARG A 96 -4.09 4.99 -10.05
CA ARG A 96 -5.48 4.49 -10.03
C ARG A 96 -6.48 5.50 -9.48
N THR A 97 -6.09 6.34 -8.53
CA THR A 97 -6.92 7.33 -7.85
C THR A 97 -6.85 8.74 -8.47
N GLY A 98 -6.13 8.90 -9.59
CA GLY A 98 -5.86 10.21 -10.21
C GLY A 98 -4.63 10.94 -9.65
N SER A 99 -4.06 10.44 -8.56
CA SER A 99 -2.71 10.79 -8.07
C SER A 99 -1.77 9.59 -8.24
N LEU A 100 -0.45 9.80 -8.25
CA LEU A 100 0.50 8.70 -8.41
C LEU A 100 0.29 7.63 -7.34
N PHE A 101 0.05 8.05 -6.10
CA PHE A 101 -0.35 7.20 -4.98
C PHE A 101 -1.51 7.87 -4.23
N ALA A 102 -2.38 7.06 -3.62
CA ALA A 102 -3.53 7.49 -2.85
C ALA A 102 -3.11 8.32 -1.62
N TYR A 103 -1.96 8.04 -1.00
CA TYR A 103 -1.45 8.83 0.12
C TYR A 103 -1.33 10.33 -0.23
N MET A 104 -1.01 10.66 -1.49
CA MET A 104 -0.90 12.04 -1.97
C MET A 104 -2.26 12.75 -2.00
N HIS A 105 -3.32 12.00 -2.30
CA HIS A 105 -4.69 12.52 -2.27
C HIS A 105 -5.15 12.83 -0.84
N TYR A 106 -4.77 11.97 0.12
CA TYR A 106 -5.12 12.15 1.53
C TYR A 106 -4.21 13.13 2.29
N GLY A 107 -3.02 13.43 1.76
CA GLY A 107 -2.03 14.26 2.46
C GLY A 107 -1.44 13.60 3.70
N VAL A 108 -1.50 12.26 3.79
CA VAL A 108 -0.96 11.47 4.90
C VAL A 108 0.21 10.64 4.37
N THR A 109 1.41 10.87 4.89
CA THR A 109 2.61 10.13 4.44
C THR A 109 2.82 8.87 5.30
N PRO A 110 2.80 7.66 4.71
CA PRO A 110 3.12 6.43 5.43
C PRO A 110 4.63 6.27 5.62
N ASP A 111 5.02 5.43 6.58
CA ASP A 111 6.41 5.04 6.82
C ASP A 111 6.89 4.03 5.77
N ILE A 112 6.00 3.09 5.41
CA ILE A 112 6.24 2.08 4.37
C ILE A 112 5.07 2.09 3.38
N LEU A 113 5.36 1.97 2.09
CA LEU A 113 4.36 1.82 1.04
C LEU A 113 4.67 0.61 0.16
N THR A 114 3.67 -0.22 -0.13
CA THR A 114 3.79 -1.32 -1.10
C THR A 114 3.11 -0.97 -2.42
N SER A 115 3.69 -1.40 -3.54
CA SER A 115 3.18 -1.16 -4.89
C SER A 115 3.44 -2.39 -5.76
N ALA A 116 2.47 -2.77 -6.60
CA ALA A 116 2.62 -3.81 -7.62
C ALA A 116 1.57 -3.55 -8.72
N LYS A 117 0.92 -4.59 -9.26
CA LYS A 117 -0.16 -4.51 -10.26
C LYS A 117 0.14 -3.52 -11.39
N ALA A 118 -0.44 -2.31 -11.33
CA ALA A 118 -0.26 -1.26 -12.33
C ALA A 118 1.21 -0.82 -12.49
N LEU A 119 2.06 -1.04 -11.48
CA LEU A 119 3.51 -0.85 -11.58
C LEU A 119 4.13 -1.62 -12.75
N GLY A 120 3.67 -2.86 -12.97
CA GLY A 120 4.18 -3.74 -14.01
C GLY A 120 3.41 -3.71 -15.32
N GLY A 121 2.21 -3.10 -15.34
CA GLY A 121 1.34 -3.12 -16.52
C GLY A 121 1.03 -4.53 -17.04
N GLY A 122 1.00 -5.54 -16.17
CA GLY A 122 0.86 -6.96 -16.52
C GLY A 122 2.15 -7.78 -16.42
N PHE A 123 3.31 -7.14 -16.26
CA PHE A 123 4.57 -7.81 -15.92
C PHE A 123 4.68 -8.04 -14.40
N PRO A 124 5.16 -9.20 -13.92
CA PRO A 124 5.28 -9.47 -12.49
C PRO A 124 6.41 -8.64 -11.86
N VAL A 125 6.03 -7.53 -11.22
CA VAL A 125 6.93 -6.66 -10.45
C VAL A 125 6.20 -6.03 -9.27
N SER A 126 6.90 -5.91 -8.15
CA SER A 126 6.45 -5.19 -6.97
C SER A 126 7.59 -4.34 -6.40
N ALA A 127 7.24 -3.36 -5.58
CA ALA A 127 8.15 -2.49 -4.88
C ALA A 127 7.66 -2.24 -3.46
N MET A 128 8.60 -2.11 -2.53
CA MET A 128 8.39 -1.58 -1.19
C MET A 128 9.20 -0.30 -1.09
N LEU A 129 8.55 0.80 -0.72
CA LEU A 129 9.14 2.12 -0.54
C LEU A 129 9.15 2.44 0.95
N THR A 130 10.26 2.97 1.45
CA THR A 130 10.43 3.33 2.85
C THR A 130 11.55 4.37 2.98
N THR A 131 11.68 4.99 4.16
CA THR A 131 12.79 5.90 4.46
C THR A 131 14.11 5.16 4.65
N HIS A 132 15.24 5.88 4.52
CA HIS A 132 16.57 5.32 4.77
C HIS A 132 16.73 4.82 6.21
N GLU A 133 16.14 5.53 7.18
CA GLU A 133 16.21 5.18 8.60
C GLU A 133 15.61 3.80 8.85
N ILE A 134 14.40 3.56 8.34
CA ILE A 134 13.74 2.24 8.44
C ILE A 134 14.50 1.19 7.62
N ALA A 135 14.95 1.54 6.41
CA ALA A 135 15.73 0.62 5.57
C ALA A 135 17.05 0.19 6.22
N SER A 136 17.64 1.02 7.07
CA SER A 136 18.90 0.72 7.75
C SER A 136 18.76 -0.36 8.83
N ALA A 137 17.55 -0.61 9.32
CA ALA A 137 17.26 -1.69 10.27
C ALA A 137 17.41 -3.09 9.65
N PHE A 138 17.50 -3.20 8.32
CA PHE A 138 17.71 -4.46 7.62
C PHE A 138 19.21 -4.75 7.42
N PRO A 139 19.85 -5.62 8.21
CA PRO A 139 21.22 -6.06 7.95
C PRO A 139 21.39 -6.74 6.58
N CYS A 140 22.60 -6.64 6.06
CA CYS A 140 23.02 -7.39 4.87
C CYS A 140 22.82 -8.89 5.09
N GLY A 141 22.04 -9.55 4.23
CA GLY A 141 21.73 -10.98 4.32
C GLY A 141 20.28 -11.31 4.64
N LEU A 142 19.47 -10.35 5.12
CA LEU A 142 18.01 -10.48 5.11
C LEU A 142 17.51 -10.51 3.67
N PRO A 143 16.46 -11.30 3.34
CA PRO A 143 15.92 -11.37 2.00
C PRO A 143 15.18 -10.07 1.63
N TRP A 144 15.95 -9.07 1.19
CA TRP A 144 15.55 -8.24 0.07
C TRP A 144 15.39 -9.19 -1.10
N LEU A 145 14.25 -9.23 -1.78
CA LEU A 145 14.05 -10.07 -2.97
C LEU A 145 15.31 -10.02 -3.87
N ASN A 146 16.11 -11.08 -3.85
CA ASN A 146 17.47 -11.08 -4.39
C ASN A 146 17.38 -11.24 -5.92
N LEU A 147 17.00 -10.18 -6.61
CA LEU A 147 16.88 -10.11 -8.09
C LEU A 147 18.23 -10.30 -8.83
N ARG A 148 19.33 -10.54 -8.10
CA ARG A 148 20.64 -10.93 -8.68
C ARG A 148 20.62 -12.26 -9.45
N ARG A 149 19.50 -13.00 -9.45
CA ARG A 149 19.29 -14.21 -10.28
C ARG A 149 18.28 -14.04 -11.42
N GLN A 150 18.08 -12.83 -11.95
CA GLN A 150 17.47 -12.72 -13.29
C GLN A 150 18.50 -13.12 -14.37
N PRO A 151 18.10 -13.88 -15.41
CA PRO A 151 18.99 -14.21 -16.52
C PRO A 151 19.57 -12.94 -17.15
N ALA A 152 20.81 -13.03 -17.65
CA ALA A 152 21.67 -11.89 -18.03
C ALA A 152 21.09 -10.90 -19.08
N GLY A 153 19.91 -11.17 -19.65
CA GLY A 153 19.25 -10.32 -20.64
C GLY A 153 18.65 -9.00 -20.13
N LEU A 154 18.57 -8.77 -18.81
CA LEU A 154 17.94 -7.56 -18.22
C LEU A 154 18.92 -6.52 -17.67
N ARG A 155 20.18 -6.53 -18.14
CA ARG A 155 21.21 -5.55 -17.72
C ARG A 155 21.04 -4.15 -18.36
N GLY A 156 19.84 -3.81 -18.84
CA GLY A 156 19.51 -2.55 -19.50
C GLY A 156 18.73 -1.61 -18.59
N ARG A 157 19.37 -0.50 -18.19
CA ARG A 157 18.79 0.71 -17.55
C ARG A 157 18.18 0.53 -16.15
N GLN A 158 19.03 0.39 -15.13
CA GLN A 158 18.71 1.00 -13.83
C GLN A 158 18.85 2.52 -13.97
N ARG A 159 17.79 3.20 -14.43
CA ARG A 159 17.66 4.64 -14.23
C ARG A 159 17.24 4.84 -12.78
N ARG A 160 18.13 5.42 -11.96
CA ARG A 160 17.77 6.05 -10.69
C ARG A 160 16.64 7.04 -11.00
N LEU A 161 15.41 6.76 -10.57
CA LEU A 161 14.31 7.71 -10.67
C LEU A 161 14.65 8.89 -9.74
N ARG A 162 15.23 9.94 -10.30
CA ARG A 162 15.27 11.27 -9.66
C ARG A 162 13.97 11.98 -10.03
N SER A 163 13.33 12.59 -9.04
CA SER A 163 12.18 13.48 -9.19
C SER A 163 12.38 14.57 -10.26
N ASP A 164 13.63 14.98 -10.48
CA ASP A 164 14.00 16.11 -11.35
C ASP A 164 13.90 15.84 -12.87
N GLN A 165 13.48 14.65 -13.30
CA GLN A 165 13.50 14.26 -14.73
C GLN A 165 12.14 14.30 -15.45
N TYR A 166 11.10 14.90 -14.87
CA TYR A 166 9.84 15.15 -15.59
C TYR A 166 9.69 16.61 -16.02
N PRO A 167 10.26 17.04 -17.17
CA PRO A 167 9.80 18.25 -17.83
C PRO A 167 8.47 17.92 -18.53
N GLY A 168 7.35 18.36 -17.94
CA GLY A 168 6.03 18.31 -18.60
C GLY A 168 4.92 17.57 -17.85
N GLY A 169 4.68 17.89 -16.58
CA GLY A 169 3.56 17.35 -15.78
C GLY A 169 2.15 17.81 -16.17
N ALA A 170 1.99 18.53 -17.28
CA ALA A 170 0.70 19.07 -17.74
C ALA A 170 0.08 18.28 -18.91
N GLY A 171 0.87 17.71 -19.83
CA GLY A 171 0.36 17.16 -21.11
C GLY A 171 -0.21 15.74 -21.06
N TRP A 172 0.00 15.01 -19.95
CA TRP A 172 -0.58 13.68 -19.70
C TRP A 172 -1.95 13.75 -19.02
N ARG A 173 -2.23 14.84 -18.27
CA ARG A 173 -3.46 15.01 -17.48
C ARG A 173 -4.74 15.10 -18.32
N GLU A 174 -4.63 15.48 -19.58
CA GLU A 174 -5.78 15.89 -20.40
C GLU A 174 -6.23 14.86 -21.43
N ARG A 175 -5.41 13.86 -21.77
CA ARG A 175 -5.76 12.87 -22.80
C ARG A 175 -6.57 11.69 -22.25
N GLU A 176 -6.17 11.08 -21.15
CA GLU A 176 -6.91 9.93 -20.59
C GLU A 176 -8.16 10.36 -19.79
N ALA A 177 -8.09 11.49 -19.07
CA ALA A 177 -9.27 12.05 -18.40
C ALA A 177 -10.36 12.48 -19.40
N ARG A 178 -9.96 12.86 -20.63
CA ARG A 178 -10.89 13.17 -21.72
C ARG A 178 -11.46 11.91 -22.38
N THR A 179 -10.68 10.82 -22.51
CA THR A 179 -11.21 9.53 -22.99
C THR A 179 -12.26 8.94 -22.04
N VAL A 180 -12.07 9.07 -20.72
CA VAL A 180 -13.07 8.61 -19.73
C VAL A 180 -14.30 9.53 -19.66
N ARG A 181 -14.17 10.83 -19.93
CA ARG A 181 -15.31 11.77 -20.00
C ARG A 181 -16.04 11.79 -21.35
N GLN A 182 -15.44 11.30 -22.42
CA GLN A 182 -16.01 11.33 -23.78
C GLN A 182 -16.73 10.04 -24.20
N THR A 183 -16.89 9.06 -23.30
CA THR A 183 -17.82 7.95 -23.57
C THR A 183 -19.21 8.39 -23.12
N PRO A 184 -20.13 8.80 -24.02
CA PRO A 184 -21.46 9.19 -23.64
C PRO A 184 -22.30 7.94 -23.39
N ALA A 185 -23.31 8.09 -22.55
CA ALA A 185 -24.41 7.15 -22.38
C ALA A 185 -24.91 6.57 -23.71
N ALA A 186 -24.53 5.34 -24.05
CA ALA A 186 -25.09 4.59 -25.17
C ALA A 186 -24.77 3.08 -25.04
N ALA A 187 -25.50 2.39 -24.19
CA ALA A 187 -25.83 0.97 -24.35
C ALA A 187 -26.88 0.59 -23.30
N GLY A 188 -28.13 0.99 -23.55
CA GLY A 188 -29.26 0.33 -22.94
C GLY A 188 -29.38 -1.08 -23.51
N CYS A 189 -29.47 -2.08 -22.64
CA CYS A 189 -30.14 -3.34 -22.96
C CYS A 189 -30.97 -3.73 -21.74
N ARG A 190 -32.29 -3.75 -21.95
CA ARG A 190 -33.31 -4.15 -20.98
C ARG A 190 -33.38 -5.68 -20.87
N VAL A 191 -33.96 -6.17 -19.78
CA VAL A 191 -34.86 -7.34 -19.84
C VAL A 191 -36.23 -6.82 -20.28
#